data_AF-A0A935E6C5-F1
#
_entry.id   AF-A0A935E6C5-F1
#
_cell.length_a   1.000
_cell.length_b   1.000
_cell.length_c   1.000
_cell.angle_alpha   90.00
_cell.angle_beta   90.00
_cell.angle_gamma   90.00
#
_symmetry.space_group_name_H-M   'P 1'
#
loop_
_entity.id
_entity.type
_entity.pdbx_description
1 polymer ?
#
loop_
_entity_poly.entity_id
_entity_poly.type
_entity_poly.pdbx_seq_one_letter_code
_entity_poly.pdbx_strand_id
1 'polypeptide(L)'
;MNRRDALFATGALLAAGAASAATDHSHHHHAGPHPWQAVLDTAGICIEKGEVCLTHCIMLMGEGDKTMAACATSVRDMLASCRALITLAGAESKFAPKLAALCVDVCKACEAECKKHADKHKACKECMESCTECAKACKAKVA
;
A
#
# COMPACT_ATOMS: atom_id res chain seq x y z
N MET A 1 57.25 41.65 -5.97
CA MET A 1 56.93 40.70 -4.86
C MET A 1 55.71 39.89 -5.27
N ASN A 2 55.80 38.57 -5.12
CA ASN A 2 55.01 37.58 -5.84
C ASN A 2 53.54 37.50 -5.42
N ARG A 3 52.68 37.03 -6.35
CA ARG A 3 51.34 36.50 -6.03
C ARG A 3 51.37 35.13 -5.35
N ARG A 4 52.51 34.43 -5.39
CA ARG A 4 52.74 33.13 -4.75
C ARG A 4 53.05 33.22 -3.24
N ASP A 5 53.39 34.41 -2.74
CA ASP A 5 53.78 34.60 -1.33
C ASP A 5 52.57 34.84 -0.40
N ALA A 6 51.37 35.08 -0.96
CA ALA A 6 50.15 35.31 -0.18
C ALA A 6 49.47 34.02 0.33
N LEU A 7 49.90 32.84 -0.12
CA LEU A 7 49.24 31.57 0.19
C LEU A 7 49.87 30.80 1.37
N PHE A 8 50.89 31.33 2.04
CA PHE A 8 51.63 30.60 3.09
C PHE A 8 51.62 31.23 4.49
N ALA A 9 50.77 32.22 4.78
CA ALA A 9 50.81 32.94 6.06
C ALA A 9 49.48 33.02 6.82
N THR A 10 48.78 31.90 7.00
CA THR A 10 47.77 31.77 8.07
C THR A 10 48.07 30.55 8.92
N GLY A 11 49.09 30.73 9.76
CA GLY A 11 49.43 29.82 10.84
C GLY A 11 48.32 29.75 11.89
N ALA A 12 48.13 28.53 12.37
CA ALA A 12 47.43 28.08 13.56
C ALA A 12 47.11 29.15 14.62
N LEU A 13 45.84 29.26 14.99
CA LEU A 13 45.41 29.67 16.34
C LEU A 13 44.20 28.85 16.80
N LEU A 14 44.50 28.02 17.81
CA LEU A 14 43.70 27.67 18.99
C LEU A 14 42.51 26.70 18.83
N ALA A 15 42.79 25.46 19.25
CA ALA A 15 41.82 24.50 19.75
C ALA A 15 41.01 25.10 20.92
N ALA A 16 39.70 25.23 20.73
CA ALA A 16 38.75 25.42 21.81
C ALA A 16 37.40 24.77 21.44
N GLY A 17 37.11 23.66 22.12
CA GLY A 17 35.75 23.29 22.51
C GLY A 17 34.73 23.02 21.42
N ALA A 18 34.73 21.81 20.89
CA ALA A 18 33.48 21.08 20.71
C ALA A 18 33.73 19.65 21.18
N ALA A 19 33.67 19.43 22.49
CA ALA A 19 33.27 18.12 22.97
C ALA A 19 31.84 17.92 22.47
N SER A 20 31.68 17.37 21.27
CA SER A 20 30.47 16.65 20.93
C SER A 20 30.43 15.51 21.93
N ALA A 21 29.76 15.73 23.05
CA ALA A 21 29.25 14.65 23.85
C ALA A 21 28.45 13.78 22.88
N ALA A 22 29.03 12.65 22.48
CA ALA A 22 28.30 11.61 21.80
C ALA A 22 27.17 11.24 22.77
N THR A 23 26.03 11.86 22.56
CA THR A 23 24.82 11.54 23.30
C THR A 23 24.57 10.10 22.94
N ASP A 24 24.59 9.17 23.89
CA ASP A 24 24.22 7.78 23.64
C ASP A 24 22.76 7.78 23.17
N HIS A 25 22.52 7.68 21.86
CA HIS A 25 21.18 7.58 21.33
C HIS A 25 20.78 6.11 21.37
N SER A 26 20.01 5.74 22.38
CA SER A 26 19.42 4.42 22.47
C SER A 26 18.49 4.21 21.27
N HIS A 27 18.88 3.32 20.36
CA HIS A 27 18.03 2.89 19.26
C HIS A 27 16.96 1.94 19.79
N HIS A 28 15.78 2.48 20.11
CA HIS A 28 14.61 1.66 20.43
C HIS A 28 14.09 1.00 19.14
N HIS A 29 14.47 -0.26 18.92
CA HIS A 29 13.92 -1.08 17.87
C HIS A 29 12.51 -1.54 18.27
N HIS A 30 11.48 -1.02 17.60
CA HIS A 30 10.13 -1.58 17.65
C HIS A 30 10.11 -2.88 16.83
N ALA A 31 10.64 -3.97 17.40
CA ALA A 31 10.79 -5.26 16.72
C ALA A 31 9.58 -6.17 17.02
N GLY A 32 8.62 -6.20 16.09
CA GLY A 32 7.50 -7.13 16.11
C GLY A 32 6.66 -6.99 14.84
N PRO A 33 6.05 -8.08 14.33
CA PRO A 33 5.14 -7.99 13.18
C PRO A 33 3.93 -7.14 13.55
N HIS A 34 3.53 -6.25 12.64
CA HIS A 34 2.37 -5.39 12.86
C HIS A 34 1.10 -6.23 13.06
N PRO A 35 0.20 -5.91 14.02
CA PRO A 35 -0.97 -6.73 14.31
C PRO A 35 -1.87 -6.97 13.09
N TRP A 36 -1.86 -6.05 12.12
CA TRP A 36 -2.62 -6.14 10.87
C TRP A 36 -1.80 -6.56 9.65
N GLN A 37 -0.57 -7.06 9.82
CA GLN A 37 0.37 -7.28 8.69
C GLN A 37 -0.27 -8.06 7.53
N ALA A 38 -0.94 -9.18 7.81
CA ALA A 38 -1.61 -9.96 6.76
C ALA A 38 -2.70 -9.18 5.99
N VAL A 39 -3.45 -8.30 6.66
CA VAL A 39 -4.43 -7.43 5.99
C VAL A 39 -3.72 -6.37 5.15
N LEU A 40 -2.65 -5.76 5.66
CA LEU A 40 -1.87 -4.77 4.92
C LEU A 40 -1.28 -5.36 3.63
N ASP A 41 -0.70 -6.56 3.73
CA ASP A 41 -0.08 -7.25 2.61
C ASP A 41 -1.12 -7.63 1.54
N THR A 42 -2.19 -8.31 1.96
CA THR A 42 -3.24 -8.77 1.03
C THR A 42 -4.05 -7.62 0.43
N ALA A 43 -4.37 -6.58 1.20
CA ALA A 43 -5.05 -5.39 0.68
C ALA A 43 -4.14 -4.60 -0.29
N GLY A 44 -2.84 -4.52 -0.01
CA GLY A 44 -1.87 -3.89 -0.92
C GLY A 44 -1.83 -4.59 -2.28
N ILE A 45 -1.73 -5.92 -2.27
CA ILE A 45 -1.78 -6.75 -3.50
C ILE A 45 -3.13 -6.59 -4.20
N CYS A 46 -4.24 -6.59 -3.45
CA CYS A 46 -5.58 -6.44 -4.00
C CYS A 46 -5.77 -5.08 -4.70
N ILE A 47 -5.20 -4.01 -4.14
CA ILE A 47 -5.18 -2.68 -4.79
C ILE A 47 -4.37 -2.71 -6.08
N GLU A 48 -3.16 -3.28 -6.05
CA GLU A 48 -2.31 -3.39 -7.24
C GLU A 48 -3.03 -4.10 -8.38
N LYS A 49 -3.62 -5.27 -8.10
CA LYS A 49 -4.36 -6.05 -9.13
C LYS A 49 -5.67 -5.38 -9.53
N GLY A 50 -6.34 -4.70 -8.60
CA GLY A 50 -7.53 -3.91 -8.86
C GLY A 50 -7.29 -2.77 -9.86
N GLU A 51 -6.20 -2.01 -9.73
CA GLU A 51 -5.89 -0.92 -10.66
C GLU A 51 -5.62 -1.42 -12.09
N VAL A 52 -4.91 -2.54 -12.21
CA VAL A 52 -4.68 -3.21 -13.50
C VAL A 52 -5.99 -3.72 -14.09
N CYS A 53 -6.84 -4.35 -13.28
CA CYS A 53 -8.16 -4.84 -13.70
C CYS A 53 -9.08 -3.71 -14.14
N LEU A 54 -9.13 -2.60 -13.40
CA LEU A 54 -9.96 -1.44 -13.74
C LEU A 54 -9.52 -0.82 -15.06
N THR A 55 -8.21 -0.62 -15.25
CA THR A 55 -7.65 -0.10 -16.50
C THR A 55 -8.03 -1.00 -17.68
N HIS A 56 -7.86 -2.32 -17.53
CA HIS A 56 -8.26 -3.31 -18.54
C HIS A 56 -9.75 -3.22 -18.89
N CYS A 57 -10.63 -3.12 -17.89
CA CYS A 57 -12.07 -2.98 -18.10
C CYS A 57 -12.42 -1.70 -18.86
N ILE A 58 -11.77 -0.57 -18.52
CA ILE A 58 -11.99 0.72 -19.20
C ILE A 58 -11.57 0.65 -20.66
N MET A 59 -10.43 0.03 -20.96
CA MET A 59 -9.95 -0.14 -22.34
C MET A 59 -10.94 -0.94 -23.20
N LEU A 60 -11.40 -2.09 -22.71
CA LEU A 60 -12.39 -2.91 -23.41
C LEU A 60 -13.73 -2.19 -23.65
N MET A 61 -14.19 -1.39 -22.67
CA MET A 61 -15.38 -0.55 -22.87
C MET A 61 -15.17 0.52 -23.93
N GLY A 62 -13.96 1.10 -24.02
CA GLY A 62 -13.57 2.03 -25.08
C GLY A 62 -13.57 1.40 -26.47
N GLU A 63 -13.33 0.10 -26.55
CA GLU A 63 -13.42 -0.72 -27.77
C GLU A 63 -14.84 -1.22 -28.06
N GLY A 64 -15.81 -0.93 -27.18
CA GLY A 64 -17.23 -1.25 -27.35
C GLY A 64 -17.76 -2.44 -26.56
N ASP A 65 -16.91 -3.15 -25.80
CA ASP A 65 -17.34 -4.25 -24.93
C ASP A 65 -17.93 -3.71 -23.62
N LYS A 66 -19.24 -3.48 -23.63
CA LYS A 66 -20.00 -2.99 -22.47
C LYS A 66 -20.17 -4.04 -21.36
N THR A 67 -19.76 -5.30 -21.57
CA THR A 67 -19.93 -6.34 -20.55
C THR A 67 -19.02 -6.14 -19.34
N MET A 68 -17.99 -5.28 -19.45
CA MET A 68 -17.06 -4.95 -18.34
C MET A 68 -17.61 -3.92 -17.34
N ALA A 69 -18.77 -3.29 -17.59
CA ALA A 69 -19.25 -2.17 -16.77
C ALA A 69 -19.48 -2.54 -15.30
N ALA A 70 -20.05 -3.71 -15.04
CA ALA A 70 -20.29 -4.20 -13.68
C ALA A 70 -18.96 -4.51 -12.96
N CYS A 71 -18.02 -5.17 -13.65
CA CYS A 71 -16.68 -5.45 -13.13
C CYS A 71 -15.91 -4.16 -12.80
N ALA A 72 -15.90 -3.18 -13.70
CA ALA A 72 -15.25 -1.88 -13.46
C ALA A 72 -15.85 -1.15 -12.24
N THR A 73 -17.16 -1.26 -12.05
CA THR A 73 -17.86 -0.65 -10.90
C THR A 73 -17.46 -1.32 -9.59
N SER A 74 -17.53 -2.66 -9.51
CA SER A 74 -17.17 -3.40 -8.29
C SER A 74 -15.69 -3.26 -7.93
N VAL A 75 -14.81 -3.22 -8.93
CA VAL A 75 -13.37 -3.00 -8.71
C VAL A 75 -13.12 -1.62 -8.13
N ARG A 76 -13.85 -0.58 -8.56
CA ARG A 76 -13.74 0.77 -7.99
C ARG A 76 -14.14 0.81 -6.53
N ASP A 77 -15.23 0.14 -6.15
CA ASP A 77 -15.68 0.05 -4.76
C ASP A 77 -14.67 -0.71 -3.89
N MET A 78 -14.12 -1.80 -4.41
CA MET A 78 -13.04 -2.56 -3.78
C MET A 78 -11.80 -1.70 -3.57
N LEU A 79 -11.34 -0.97 -4.59
CA LEU A 79 -10.18 -0.09 -4.50
C LEU A 79 -10.35 0.97 -3.40
N ALA A 80 -11.53 1.61 -3.33
CA ALA A 80 -11.82 2.59 -2.29
C ALA A 80 -11.78 1.97 -0.88
N SER A 81 -12.40 0.80 -0.72
CA SER A 81 -12.50 0.10 0.56
C SER A 81 -11.14 -0.42 1.05
N CYS A 82 -10.37 -1.08 0.19
CA CYS A 82 -9.04 -1.60 0.52
C CYS A 82 -8.06 -0.47 0.89
N ARG A 83 -8.10 0.66 0.19
CA ARG A 83 -7.26 1.84 0.51
C ARG A 83 -7.56 2.41 1.88
N ALA A 84 -8.84 2.63 2.17
CA ALA A 84 -9.27 3.10 3.49
C ALA A 84 -8.87 2.09 4.59
N LEU A 85 -8.97 0.79 4.30
CA LEU A 85 -8.59 -0.26 5.24
C LEU A 85 -7.09 -0.24 5.53
N ILE A 86 -6.22 -0.08 4.54
CA ILE A 86 -4.76 0.04 4.77
C ILE A 86 -4.47 1.18 5.74
N THR A 87 -5.07 2.35 5.53
CA THR A 87 -4.86 3.52 6.40
C THR A 87 -5.31 3.25 7.84
N LEU A 88 -6.51 2.70 8.03
CA LEU A 88 -7.03 2.45 9.38
C LEU A 88 -6.32 1.29 10.08
N ALA A 89 -6.03 0.21 9.34
CA ALA A 89 -5.35 -0.96 9.86
C ALA A 89 -3.92 -0.61 10.28
N GLY A 90 -3.16 0.09 9.44
CA GLY A 90 -1.78 0.52 9.73
C GLY A 90 -1.68 1.52 10.88
N ALA A 91 -2.76 2.22 11.20
CA ALA A 91 -2.86 3.09 12.38
C ALA A 91 -3.42 2.38 13.63
N GLU A 92 -3.62 1.06 13.56
CA GLU A 92 -4.25 0.24 14.62
C GLU A 92 -5.57 0.84 15.12
N SER A 93 -6.34 1.44 14.21
CA SER A 93 -7.57 2.16 14.56
C SER A 93 -8.61 1.23 15.18
N LYS A 94 -9.31 1.70 16.21
CA LYS A 94 -10.49 1.02 16.79
C LYS A 94 -11.61 0.77 15.77
N PHE A 95 -11.60 1.47 14.63
CA PHE A 95 -12.57 1.30 13.55
C PHE A 95 -12.11 0.28 12.49
N ALA A 96 -10.84 -0.16 12.51
CA ALA A 96 -10.30 -1.09 11.53
C ALA A 96 -11.08 -2.42 11.45
N PRO A 97 -11.52 -3.06 12.55
CA PRO A 97 -12.33 -4.28 12.47
C PRO A 97 -13.68 -4.09 11.76
N LYS A 98 -14.34 -2.95 11.99
CA LYS A 98 -15.61 -2.64 11.32
C LYS A 98 -15.43 -2.41 9.83
N LEU A 99 -14.36 -1.70 9.45
CA LEU A 99 -14.03 -1.50 8.04
C LEU A 99 -13.57 -2.80 7.38
N ALA A 100 -12.84 -3.66 8.09
CA ALA A 100 -12.45 -4.99 7.61
C ALA A 100 -13.68 -5.85 7.32
N ALA A 101 -14.72 -5.82 8.16
CA ALA A 101 -15.98 -6.52 7.91
C ALA A 101 -16.65 -6.05 6.61
N LEU A 102 -16.75 -4.73 6.38
CA LEU A 102 -17.23 -4.19 5.12
C LEU A 102 -16.34 -4.62 3.93
N CYS A 103 -15.02 -4.59 4.12
CA CYS A 103 -14.07 -4.97 3.08
C CYS A 103 -14.22 -6.44 2.67
N VAL A 104 -14.63 -7.34 3.56
CA VAL A 104 -14.98 -8.73 3.20
C VAL A 104 -16.10 -8.76 2.17
N ASP A 105 -17.17 -8.02 2.41
CA ASP A 105 -18.35 -8.02 1.53
C ASP A 105 -18.03 -7.35 0.18
N VAL A 106 -17.29 -6.25 0.20
CA VAL A 106 -16.86 -5.55 -1.02
C VAL A 106 -15.90 -6.42 -1.85
N CYS A 107 -14.90 -7.05 -1.23
CA CYS A 107 -13.99 -7.95 -1.93
C CYS A 107 -14.73 -9.14 -2.54
N LYS A 108 -15.72 -9.72 -1.85
CA LYS A 108 -16.54 -10.81 -2.41
C LYS A 108 -17.40 -10.37 -3.59
N ALA A 109 -17.96 -9.16 -3.54
CA ALA A 109 -18.71 -8.59 -4.66
C ALA A 109 -17.80 -8.39 -5.87
N CYS A 110 -16.59 -7.85 -5.65
CA CYS A 110 -15.58 -7.69 -6.71
C CYS A 110 -15.13 -9.04 -7.27
N GLU A 111 -14.84 -10.03 -6.41
CA GLU A 111 -14.51 -11.40 -6.81
C GLU A 111 -15.58 -11.99 -7.73
N ALA A 112 -16.86 -11.88 -7.35
CA ALA A 112 -17.98 -12.44 -8.10
C ALA A 112 -18.12 -11.83 -9.50
N GLU A 113 -17.89 -10.53 -9.66
CA GLU A 113 -17.88 -9.89 -10.97
C GLU A 113 -16.63 -10.25 -11.77
N CYS A 114 -15.44 -10.20 -11.17
CA CYS A 114 -14.20 -10.58 -11.85
C CYS A 114 -14.21 -12.03 -12.34
N LYS A 115 -14.85 -12.95 -11.58
CA LYS A 115 -14.97 -14.37 -11.93
C LYS A 115 -15.67 -14.60 -13.27
N LYS A 116 -16.63 -13.76 -13.65
CA LYS A 116 -17.34 -13.84 -14.95
C LYS A 116 -16.40 -13.63 -16.14
N HIS A 117 -15.21 -13.09 -15.89
CA HIS A 117 -14.25 -12.65 -16.89
C HIS A 117 -12.88 -13.34 -16.76
N ALA A 118 -12.67 -14.10 -15.69
CA ALA A 118 -11.37 -14.66 -15.31
C ALA A 118 -10.79 -15.66 -16.34
N ASP A 119 -11.65 -16.37 -17.08
CA ASP A 119 -11.20 -17.32 -18.11
C ASP A 119 -10.67 -16.64 -19.37
N LYS A 120 -11.07 -15.39 -19.61
CA LYS A 120 -10.72 -14.62 -20.82
C LYS A 120 -9.68 -13.53 -20.56
N HIS A 121 -9.71 -12.95 -19.36
CA HIS A 121 -8.91 -11.78 -19.03
C HIS A 121 -8.06 -12.05 -17.79
N LYS A 122 -6.74 -12.15 -18.01
CA LYS A 122 -5.75 -12.37 -16.94
C LYS A 122 -5.88 -11.34 -15.80
N ALA A 123 -6.09 -10.07 -16.14
CA ALA A 123 -6.26 -9.00 -15.15
C ALA A 123 -7.47 -9.24 -14.23
N CYS A 124 -8.58 -9.74 -14.77
CA CYS A 124 -9.76 -10.10 -13.97
C CYS A 124 -9.49 -11.32 -13.08
N LYS A 125 -8.77 -12.32 -13.59
CA LYS A 125 -8.38 -13.50 -12.80
C LYS A 125 -7.51 -13.14 -11.59
N GLU A 126 -6.49 -12.32 -11.79
CA GLU A 126 -5.58 -11.90 -10.71
C GLU A 126 -6.29 -11.01 -9.69
N CYS A 127 -7.19 -10.13 -10.13
CA CYS A 127 -8.03 -9.34 -9.24
C CYS A 127 -8.96 -10.22 -8.41
N MET A 128 -9.63 -11.21 -9.04
CA MET A 128 -10.48 -12.19 -8.35
C MET A 128 -9.69 -12.93 -7.25
N GLU A 129 -8.53 -13.51 -7.58
CA GLU A 129 -7.70 -14.27 -6.64
C GLU A 129 -7.23 -13.38 -5.47
N SER A 130 -6.80 -12.15 -5.75
CA SER A 130 -6.39 -11.21 -4.69
C SER A 130 -7.56 -10.74 -3.82
N CYS A 131 -8.77 -10.59 -4.37
CA CYS A 131 -9.98 -10.31 -3.60
C CYS A 131 -10.30 -11.45 -2.61
N THR A 132 -10.16 -12.71 -3.04
CA THR A 132 -10.37 -13.88 -2.18
C THR A 132 -9.41 -13.88 -0.99
N GLU A 133 -8.11 -13.66 -1.22
CA GLU A 133 -7.11 -13.63 -0.15
C GLU A 133 -7.28 -12.42 0.77
N CYS A 134 -7.59 -11.24 0.22
CA CYS A 134 -7.89 -10.05 1.01
C CYS A 134 -9.12 -10.26 1.91
N ALA A 135 -10.21 -10.81 1.37
CA ALA A 135 -11.41 -11.12 2.15
C ALA A 135 -11.12 -12.12 3.27
N LYS A 136 -10.28 -13.13 3.02
CA LYS A 136 -9.85 -14.11 4.03
C LYS A 136 -9.06 -13.45 5.16
N ALA A 137 -8.09 -12.60 4.84
CA ALA A 137 -7.30 -11.87 5.83
C ALA A 137 -8.17 -10.90 6.64
N CYS A 138 -9.09 -10.18 5.98
CA CYS A 138 -10.03 -9.27 6.64
C CYS A 138 -10.95 -10.04 7.60
N LYS A 139 -11.50 -11.18 7.18
CA LYS A 139 -12.38 -12.02 8.02
C LYS A 139 -11.69 -12.49 9.30
N ALA A 140 -10.38 -12.76 9.25
CA ALA A 140 -9.62 -13.14 10.45
C ALA A 140 -9.47 -12.00 11.48
N LYS A 141 -9.87 -10.77 11.13
CA LYS A 141 -9.85 -9.58 12.01
C LYS A 141 -11.23 -9.12 12.46
N VAL A 142 -12.28 -9.80 12.01
CA VAL A 142 -13.66 -9.55 12.43
C VAL A 142 -13.99 -10.55 13.54
N ALA A 143 -14.41 -10.03 14.70
CA ALA A 143 -14.89 -10.83 15.81
C ALA A 143 -16.32 -11.32 15.56
#